data_AF-A0A2P5QP95-F1
#
_entry.id   AF-A0A2P5QP95-F1
#
_cell.length_a   1.000
_cell.length_b   1.000
_cell.length_c   1.000
_cell.angle_alpha   90.00
_cell.angle_beta   90.00
_cell.angle_gamma   90.00
#
_symmetry.space_group_name_H-M   'P 1'
#
loop_
_entity.id
_entity.type
_entity.pdbx_description
1 polymer ?
#
loop_
_entity_poly.entity_id
_entity_poly.type
_entity_poly.pdbx_seq_one_letter_code
_entity_poly.pdbx_strand_id
1 'polypeptide(L)'
;MEYWGWCEVDFWRDSWVENCEPLMNSSIQPDLAPSNNVPLCNMTDHIGDWNWTQFKHSLTEPIALKISALQPPLQSNIPDFPGWRWERRHVFITKSAYYYAMDNQNSLEPHKHWRCFWSYEGHHRFNFHVSGDQQKLLITLLAIRCAAIVETTDHILRRCFPTIGWDMVFGILSWSLWNEMNSRILNEAFFAWENILERGSRFWNEFIKARSDLHAKLGRVVLGNGRETTSRLV
;
A
#
# COMPACT_ATOMS: atom_id res chain seq x y z
N MET A 1 15.52 17.80 9.05
CA MET A 1 14.27 17.03 9.16
C MET A 1 13.30 17.76 8.25
N GLU A 2 13.13 17.25 7.05
CA GLU A 2 12.49 17.98 5.94
C GLU A 2 11.08 17.44 5.72
N TYR A 3 10.10 18.35 5.77
CA TYR A 3 8.66 18.10 5.65
C TYR A 3 8.27 18.02 4.16
N TRP A 4 8.51 16.89 3.51
CA TRP A 4 8.53 16.84 2.03
C TRP A 4 7.18 16.70 1.30
N GLY A 5 6.06 16.37 1.93
CA GLY A 5 4.81 16.16 1.15
C GLY A 5 3.87 17.37 1.07
N TRP A 6 3.85 18.21 2.10
CA TRP A 6 2.67 19.04 2.40
C TRP A 6 2.79 20.47 1.91
N CYS A 7 4.03 20.90 1.68
CA CYS A 7 4.32 22.20 1.09
C CYS A 7 4.13 22.20 -0.43
N GLU A 8 3.96 21.02 -1.04
CA GLU A 8 3.79 20.89 -2.50
C GLU A 8 2.31 20.87 -2.92
N VAL A 9 1.39 20.52 -2.01
CA VAL A 9 -0.04 20.44 -2.28
C VAL A 9 -0.67 21.84 -2.15
N ASP A 10 -1.27 22.32 -3.23
CA ASP A 10 -1.89 23.64 -3.33
C ASP A 10 -3.36 23.55 -2.91
N PHE A 11 -3.71 24.17 -1.79
CA PHE A 11 -5.06 24.12 -1.25
C PHE A 11 -6.13 24.58 -2.25
N TRP A 12 -5.83 25.56 -3.09
CA TRP A 12 -6.84 26.12 -4.00
C TRP A 12 -6.93 25.40 -5.33
N ARG A 13 -5.81 24.84 -5.80
CA ARG A 13 -5.69 24.28 -7.16
C ARG A 13 -5.82 22.78 -7.22
N ASP A 14 -5.60 22.07 -6.11
CA ASP A 14 -5.81 20.64 -6.06
C ASP A 14 -7.28 20.26 -5.81
N SER A 15 -7.66 19.05 -6.24
CA SER A 15 -9.01 18.52 -6.05
C SER A 15 -9.10 17.79 -4.71
N TRP A 16 -9.78 18.40 -3.75
CA TRP A 16 -9.96 17.89 -2.38
C TRP A 16 -11.22 17.05 -2.20
N VAL A 17 -12.26 17.42 -2.93
CA VAL A 17 -13.61 16.89 -2.75
C VAL A 17 -13.96 16.05 -3.96
N GLU A 18 -14.39 14.81 -3.74
CA GLU A 18 -14.74 13.89 -4.82
C GLU A 18 -15.87 14.48 -5.69
N ASN A 19 -15.68 14.42 -7.01
CA ASN A 19 -16.58 15.01 -8.02
C ASN A 19 -16.73 16.54 -7.91
N CYS A 20 -15.72 17.24 -7.39
CA CYS A 20 -15.63 18.70 -7.43
C CYS A 20 -14.35 19.12 -8.15
N GLU A 21 -14.48 20.20 -8.93
CA GLU A 21 -13.33 20.89 -9.50
C GLU A 21 -12.44 21.50 -8.39
N PRO A 22 -11.21 21.94 -8.72
CA PRO A 22 -10.38 22.71 -7.79
C PRO A 22 -11.17 23.80 -7.06
N LEU A 23 -10.84 24.01 -5.78
CA LEU A 23 -11.60 24.93 -4.92
C LEU A 23 -11.64 26.36 -5.48
N MET A 24 -10.61 26.76 -6.22
CA MET A 24 -10.56 28.04 -6.94
C MET A 24 -11.78 28.26 -7.85
N ASN A 25 -12.26 27.21 -8.54
CA ASN A 25 -13.41 27.31 -9.45
C ASN A 25 -14.74 27.41 -8.72
N SER A 26 -14.74 27.07 -7.43
CA SER A 26 -15.94 27.09 -6.60
C SER A 26 -15.93 28.18 -5.54
N SER A 27 -15.00 29.12 -5.67
CA SER A 27 -14.93 30.30 -4.83
C SER A 27 -16.10 31.24 -5.13
N ILE A 28 -16.67 31.85 -4.09
CA ILE A 28 -17.70 32.89 -4.24
C ILE A 28 -17.12 34.11 -4.99
N GLN A 29 -15.82 34.36 -4.82
CA GLN A 29 -15.12 35.49 -5.41
C GLN A 29 -13.82 35.00 -6.05
N PRO A 30 -13.83 34.64 -7.36
CA PRO A 30 -12.66 34.13 -8.07
C PRO A 30 -11.45 35.07 -7.95
N ASP A 31 -11.69 36.37 -7.88
CA ASP A 31 -10.65 37.40 -7.76
C ASP A 31 -9.98 37.45 -6.38
N LEU A 32 -10.61 36.88 -5.34
CA LEU A 32 -10.03 36.75 -4.01
C LEU A 32 -9.21 35.47 -3.82
N ALA A 33 -9.30 34.52 -4.77
CA ALA A 33 -8.46 33.34 -4.73
C ALA A 33 -6.99 33.78 -4.88
N PRO A 34 -6.09 33.38 -3.96
CA PRO A 34 -4.70 33.76 -4.04
C PRO A 34 -4.09 33.35 -5.39
N SER A 35 -3.44 34.28 -6.07
CA SER A 35 -2.74 34.00 -7.33
C SER A 35 -1.50 33.11 -7.13
N ASN A 36 -0.96 33.11 -5.91
CA ASN A 36 0.19 32.30 -5.52
C ASN A 36 -0.26 30.93 -5.01
N ASN A 37 0.63 29.95 -5.14
CA ASN A 37 0.43 28.63 -4.52
C ASN A 37 0.30 28.81 -3.00
N VAL A 38 -0.81 28.35 -2.44
CA VAL A 38 -1.01 28.37 -0.98
C VAL A 38 -0.88 26.94 -0.47
N PRO A 39 0.24 26.61 0.19
CA PRO A 39 0.46 25.27 0.66
C PRO A 39 -0.58 24.91 1.72
N LEU A 40 -1.04 23.67 1.69
CA LEU A 40 -2.06 23.16 2.59
C LEU A 40 -1.75 23.39 4.07
N CYS A 41 -0.48 23.32 4.46
CA CYS A 41 -0.06 23.54 5.84
C CYS A 41 -0.39 24.95 6.36
N ASN A 42 -0.55 25.94 5.48
CA ASN A 42 -0.99 27.29 5.85
C ASN A 42 -2.51 27.36 6.12
N MET A 43 -3.27 26.34 5.70
CA MET A 43 -4.72 26.24 5.84
C MET A 43 -5.14 25.41 7.06
N THR A 44 -4.18 24.89 7.81
CA THR A 44 -4.39 24.24 9.11
C THR A 44 -3.88 25.14 10.25
N ASP A 45 -4.47 25.03 11.43
CA ASP A 45 -3.99 25.70 12.63
C ASP A 45 -2.89 24.89 13.34
N HIS A 46 -2.44 25.37 14.50
CA HIS A 46 -1.37 24.75 15.30
C HIS A 46 -1.78 23.44 16.00
N ILE A 47 -3.08 23.10 16.01
CA ILE A 47 -3.63 21.85 16.55
C ILE A 47 -3.79 20.82 15.42
N GLY A 48 -3.69 21.27 14.16
CA GLY A 48 -3.89 20.45 12.97
C GLY A 48 -5.33 20.48 12.47
N ASP A 49 -6.18 21.37 12.98
CA ASP A 49 -7.55 21.58 12.50
C ASP A 49 -7.58 22.58 11.34
N TRP A 50 -8.67 22.60 10.57
CA TRP A 50 -8.84 23.56 9.47
C TRP A 50 -8.89 24.99 10.01
N ASN A 51 -8.05 25.87 9.46
CA ASN A 51 -8.08 27.30 9.77
C ASN A 51 -9.21 28.01 9.01
N TRP A 52 -10.45 27.77 9.44
CA TRP A 52 -11.66 28.31 8.81
C TRP A 52 -11.66 29.82 8.65
N THR A 53 -10.95 30.56 9.50
CA THR A 53 -10.87 32.02 9.41
C THR A 53 -10.26 32.50 8.09
N GLN A 54 -9.35 31.72 7.50
CA GLN A 54 -8.66 32.10 6.27
C GLN A 54 -9.49 31.94 5.01
N PHE A 55 -10.35 30.91 4.93
CA PHE A 55 -10.95 30.53 3.65
C PHE A 55 -12.47 30.31 3.68
N LYS A 56 -13.12 30.31 4.85
CA LYS A 56 -14.59 30.09 4.96
C LYS A 56 -15.40 31.10 4.15
N HIS A 57 -14.95 32.34 4.09
CA HIS A 57 -15.63 33.42 3.36
C HIS A 57 -15.42 33.34 1.84
N SER A 58 -14.39 32.61 1.40
CA SER A 58 -14.05 32.45 -0.01
C SER A 58 -14.74 31.25 -0.65
N LEU A 59 -15.32 30.33 0.13
CA LEU A 59 -15.99 29.13 -0.37
C LEU A 59 -17.51 29.22 -0.27
N THR A 60 -18.20 28.60 -1.23
CA THR A 60 -19.64 28.38 -1.10
C THR A 60 -19.96 27.45 0.07
N GLU A 61 -21.09 27.68 0.74
CA GLU A 61 -21.50 26.90 1.92
C GLU A 61 -21.51 25.37 1.69
N PRO A 62 -22.03 24.85 0.55
CA PRO A 62 -22.00 23.41 0.29
C PRO A 62 -20.59 22.82 0.25
N ILE A 63 -19.61 23.57 -0.25
CA ILE A 63 -18.22 23.11 -0.35
C ILE A 63 -17.51 23.24 0.99
N ALA A 64 -17.75 24.32 1.73
CA ALA A 64 -17.26 24.45 3.09
C ALA A 64 -17.73 23.27 3.97
N LEU A 65 -18.99 22.86 3.84
CA LEU A 65 -19.52 21.67 4.53
C LEU A 65 -18.82 20.38 4.11
N LYS A 66 -18.57 20.17 2.81
CA LYS A 66 -17.84 18.99 2.33
C LYS A 66 -16.39 18.97 2.84
N ILE A 67 -15.69 20.10 2.85
CA ILE A 67 -14.35 20.20 3.43
C ILE A 67 -14.40 19.94 4.93
N SER A 68 -15.43 20.40 5.63
CA SER A 68 -15.55 20.17 7.08
C SER A 68 -15.75 18.70 7.44
N ALA A 69 -16.26 17.90 6.50
CA ALA A 69 -16.35 16.45 6.64
C ALA A 69 -15.02 15.73 6.33
N LEU A 70 -14.05 16.43 5.72
CA LEU A 70 -12.70 15.91 5.51
C LEU A 70 -11.84 16.25 6.73
N GLN A 71 -11.12 15.26 7.23
CA GLN A 71 -10.11 15.49 8.24
C GLN A 71 -8.94 16.26 7.58
N PRO A 72 -8.53 17.41 8.14
CA PRO A 72 -7.29 18.04 7.73
C PRO A 72 -6.17 17.03 7.95
N PRO A 73 -5.20 16.94 7.05
CA PRO A 73 -4.14 15.98 7.24
C PRO A 73 -3.41 16.33 8.57
N LEU A 74 -3.13 15.31 9.37
CA LEU A 74 -2.49 15.46 10.68
C LEU A 74 -0.99 15.79 10.58
N GLN A 75 -0.56 16.97 11.04
CA GLN A 75 0.84 17.43 11.00
C GLN A 75 1.82 16.55 11.81
N SER A 76 1.34 15.42 12.34
CA SER A 76 2.16 14.43 13.01
C SER A 76 3.34 14.05 12.11
N ASN A 77 4.55 14.05 12.68
CA ASN A 77 5.80 13.55 12.08
C ASN A 77 5.76 12.05 11.69
N ILE A 78 4.57 11.48 11.51
CA ILE A 78 4.36 10.14 11.01
C ILE A 78 4.68 10.21 9.52
N PRO A 79 5.67 9.44 9.03
CA PRO A 79 5.96 9.38 7.61
C PRO A 79 4.68 9.03 6.85
N ASP A 80 4.39 9.74 5.77
CA ASP A 80 3.29 9.36 4.88
C ASP A 80 3.58 7.95 4.34
N PHE A 81 2.73 6.99 4.70
CA PHE A 81 2.82 5.63 4.17
C PHE A 81 1.86 5.51 2.99
N PRO A 82 2.32 5.11 1.79
CA PRO A 82 1.44 4.87 0.66
C PRO A 82 0.39 3.82 1.04
N GLY A 83 -0.86 4.26 1.08
CA GLY A 83 -2.00 3.45 1.51
C GLY A 83 -2.72 2.80 0.33
N TRP A 84 -3.13 1.54 0.47
CA TRP A 84 -4.03 0.93 -0.51
C TRP A 84 -5.42 1.54 -0.38
N ARG A 85 -5.82 2.40 -1.33
CA ARG A 85 -7.10 3.16 -1.33
C ARG A 85 -8.34 2.28 -1.10
N TRP A 86 -8.29 1.04 -1.59
CA TRP A 86 -9.43 0.11 -1.58
C TRP A 86 -9.55 -0.73 -0.30
N GLU A 87 -8.66 -0.52 0.68
CA GLU A 87 -8.72 -1.17 1.99
C GLU A 87 -8.83 -0.11 3.10
N ARG A 88 -9.78 -0.29 4.04
CA ARG A 88 -10.06 0.71 5.09
C ARG A 88 -8.87 1.02 6.00
N ARG A 89 -7.96 0.06 6.14
CA ARG A 89 -6.74 0.21 6.95
C ARG A 89 -5.55 0.72 6.14
N HIS A 90 -5.74 1.02 4.85
CA HIS A 90 -4.69 1.43 3.93
C HIS A 90 -3.56 0.41 3.78
N VAL A 91 -3.73 -0.82 4.24
CA VAL A 91 -2.75 -1.89 4.08
C VAL A 91 -3.00 -2.60 2.76
N PHE A 92 -1.97 -2.71 1.94
CA PHE A 92 -2.02 -3.57 0.77
C PHE A 92 -2.10 -5.03 1.21
N ILE A 93 -3.21 -5.69 0.90
CA ILE A 93 -3.34 -7.15 1.02
C ILE A 93 -3.69 -7.71 -0.35
N THR A 94 -3.03 -8.79 -0.75
CA THR A 94 -3.27 -9.43 -2.07
C THR A 94 -4.74 -9.75 -2.30
N LYS A 95 -5.48 -10.03 -1.21
CA LYS A 95 -6.93 -10.29 -1.22
C LYS A 95 -7.76 -9.08 -1.69
N SER A 96 -7.45 -7.86 -1.23
CA SER A 96 -8.22 -6.67 -1.59
C SER A 96 -7.89 -6.21 -3.02
N ALA A 97 -6.64 -6.37 -3.47
CA ALA A 97 -6.27 -6.18 -4.86
C ALA A 97 -7.03 -7.13 -5.81
N TYR A 98 -7.22 -8.40 -5.41
CA TYR A 98 -7.98 -9.37 -6.20
C TYR A 98 -9.47 -9.02 -6.29
N TYR A 99 -10.12 -8.72 -5.16
CA TYR A 99 -11.54 -8.33 -5.20
C TYR A 99 -11.76 -7.08 -6.02
N TYR A 100 -10.86 -6.10 -5.91
CA TYR A 100 -10.91 -4.92 -6.77
C TYR A 100 -10.73 -5.26 -8.26
N ALA A 101 -9.80 -6.18 -8.59
CA ALA A 101 -9.62 -6.64 -9.95
C ALA A 101 -10.83 -7.42 -10.48
N MET A 102 -11.52 -8.18 -9.62
CA MET A 102 -12.74 -8.93 -9.96
C MET A 102 -13.95 -8.01 -10.11
N ASP A 103 -14.14 -7.05 -9.21
CA ASP A 103 -15.30 -6.16 -9.21
C ASP A 103 -15.28 -5.15 -10.37
N ASN A 104 -14.09 -4.81 -10.90
CA ASN A 104 -13.96 -3.94 -12.08
C ASN A 104 -14.03 -4.67 -13.44
N GLN A 105 -14.30 -5.98 -13.46
CA GLN A 105 -14.33 -6.76 -14.71
C GLN A 105 -15.69 -6.74 -15.39
N ASN A 106 -15.96 -5.66 -16.14
CA ASN A 106 -16.80 -5.73 -17.35
C ASN A 106 -15.98 -6.11 -18.61
N SER A 107 -14.66 -6.26 -18.51
CA SER A 107 -13.82 -6.53 -19.68
C SER A 107 -12.51 -7.17 -19.27
N LEU A 108 -12.49 -8.48 -19.02
CA LEU A 108 -11.38 -9.38 -19.36
C LEU A 108 -11.77 -10.78 -18.90
N GLU A 109 -11.62 -11.75 -19.79
CA GLU A 109 -11.81 -13.15 -19.48
C GLU A 109 -11.02 -13.55 -18.22
N PRO A 110 -11.53 -14.49 -17.41
CA PRO A 110 -10.86 -14.93 -16.21
C PRO A 110 -9.53 -15.58 -16.60
N HIS A 111 -8.44 -14.82 -16.43
CA HIS A 111 -7.07 -15.26 -16.68
C HIS A 111 -6.83 -16.58 -15.96
N LYS A 112 -6.77 -17.67 -16.74
CA LYS A 112 -6.46 -19.05 -16.33
C LYS A 112 -5.24 -19.13 -15.41
N HIS A 113 -4.31 -18.19 -15.56
CA HIS A 113 -3.10 -18.03 -14.74
C HIS A 113 -3.40 -17.69 -13.27
N TRP A 114 -4.36 -16.81 -12.99
CA TRP A 114 -4.76 -16.48 -11.62
C TRP A 114 -5.44 -17.67 -10.95
N ARG A 115 -6.30 -18.38 -11.69
CA ARG A 115 -6.91 -19.61 -11.20
C ARG A 115 -5.86 -20.69 -10.89
N CYS A 116 -4.84 -20.83 -11.74
CA CYS A 116 -3.74 -21.78 -11.57
C CYS A 116 -2.86 -21.45 -10.33
N PHE A 117 -2.54 -20.17 -10.13
CA PHE A 117 -1.77 -19.72 -8.97
C PHE A 117 -2.53 -19.94 -7.65
N TRP A 118 -3.86 -19.78 -7.64
CA TRP A 118 -4.69 -19.96 -6.45
C TRP A 118 -5.23 -21.39 -6.25
N SER A 119 -5.31 -22.21 -7.31
CA SER A 119 -5.56 -23.66 -7.19
C SER A 119 -4.35 -24.42 -6.64
N TYR A 120 -3.21 -23.73 -6.49
CA TYR A 120 -2.07 -24.27 -5.78
C TYR A 120 -2.42 -24.43 -4.29
N GLU A 121 -2.66 -25.66 -3.85
CA GLU A 121 -3.03 -26.03 -2.47
C GLU A 121 -1.88 -25.88 -1.44
N GLY A 122 -0.91 -25.00 -1.72
CA GLY A 122 0.09 -24.57 -0.75
C GLY A 122 -0.59 -23.88 0.43
N HIS A 123 -0.48 -24.46 1.61
CA HIS A 123 -1.26 -24.04 2.78
C HIS A 123 -0.83 -22.67 3.33
N HIS A 124 -1.73 -21.70 3.13
CA HIS A 124 -1.95 -20.41 3.83
C HIS A 124 -1.45 -19.10 3.18
N ARG A 125 -2.41 -18.17 3.14
CA ARG A 125 -2.42 -16.77 2.69
C ARG A 125 -1.13 -16.01 2.99
N PHE A 126 -0.47 -15.54 1.94
CA PHE A 126 0.66 -14.63 2.02
C PHE A 126 0.18 -13.23 2.45
N ASN A 127 0.65 -12.77 3.61
CA ASN A 127 0.63 -11.35 3.98
C ASN A 127 1.98 -10.77 3.57
N PHE A 128 2.01 -9.94 2.52
CA PHE A 128 3.25 -9.30 2.08
C PHE A 128 3.43 -7.96 2.78
N HIS A 129 4.56 -7.79 3.44
CA HIS A 129 5.09 -6.47 3.78
C HIS A 129 6.19 -6.17 2.77
N VAL A 130 5.96 -5.22 1.87
CA VAL A 130 6.97 -4.80 0.89
C VAL A 130 7.91 -3.83 1.59
N SER A 131 9.18 -4.20 1.77
CA SER A 131 10.19 -3.33 2.39
C SER A 131 10.62 -2.20 1.44
N GLY A 132 11.18 -1.11 1.98
CA GLY A 132 11.62 0.04 1.19
C GLY A 132 12.65 -0.27 0.11
N ASP A 133 13.49 -1.30 0.30
CA ASP A 133 14.47 -1.72 -0.70
C ASP A 133 13.84 -2.52 -1.85
N GLN A 134 12.71 -3.19 -1.60
CA GLN A 134 11.93 -3.89 -2.63
C GLN A 134 11.20 -2.91 -3.56
N GLN A 135 10.76 -1.76 -3.04
CA GLN A 135 10.24 -0.66 -3.88
C GLN A 135 11.32 -0.12 -4.82
N LYS A 136 12.56 0.07 -4.35
CA LYS A 136 13.67 0.57 -5.17
C LYS A 136 14.05 -0.39 -6.30
N LEU A 137 14.06 -1.71 -6.05
CA LEU A 137 14.37 -2.70 -7.08
C LEU A 137 13.28 -2.73 -8.18
N LEU A 138 12.01 -2.64 -7.76
CA LEU A 138 10.88 -2.58 -8.69
C LEU A 138 10.89 -1.31 -9.53
N ILE A 139 11.19 -0.17 -8.89
CA ILE A 139 11.36 1.12 -9.53
C ILE A 139 12.48 1.02 -10.57
N THR A 140 13.64 0.47 -10.20
CA THR A 140 14.81 0.34 -11.09
C THR A 140 14.54 -0.59 -12.29
N LEU A 141 13.79 -1.68 -12.11
CA LEU A 141 13.49 -2.61 -13.21
C LEU A 141 12.45 -2.05 -14.20
N LEU A 142 11.50 -1.24 -13.70
CA LEU A 142 10.53 -0.54 -14.55
C LEU A 142 11.17 0.68 -15.24
N ALA A 143 12.19 1.27 -14.61
CA ALA A 143 12.96 2.42 -15.08
C ALA A 143 13.71 2.21 -16.39
N ILE A 144 14.41 1.08 -16.46
CA ILE A 144 15.28 0.72 -17.59
C ILE A 144 14.51 0.72 -18.93
N ARG A 145 13.17 0.63 -18.88
CA ARG A 145 12.33 0.53 -20.06
C ARG A 145 11.65 1.83 -20.50
N CYS A 146 11.40 2.78 -19.60
CA CYS A 146 10.80 4.07 -19.96
C CYS A 146 11.83 5.16 -20.27
N ALA A 147 13.12 4.89 -19.99
CA ALA A 147 14.24 5.80 -20.23
C ALA A 147 14.07 7.18 -19.57
N ALA A 148 13.32 7.26 -18.47
CA ALA A 148 13.17 8.51 -17.74
C ALA A 148 14.42 8.82 -16.91
N ILE A 149 14.82 10.09 -16.90
CA ILE A 149 16.06 10.57 -16.27
C ILE A 149 15.91 10.68 -14.73
N VAL A 150 14.68 10.87 -14.24
CA VAL A 150 14.35 10.92 -12.81
C VAL A 150 13.05 10.17 -12.59
N GLU A 151 13.09 9.16 -11.72
CA GLU A 151 11.98 8.25 -11.53
C GLU A 151 11.44 8.27 -10.12
N THR A 152 10.20 8.73 -10.02
CA THR A 152 9.41 8.71 -8.81
C THR A 152 8.43 7.54 -8.87
N THR A 153 7.99 7.07 -7.70
CA THR A 153 6.93 6.05 -7.59
C THR A 153 5.67 6.46 -8.35
N ASP A 154 5.38 7.76 -8.45
CA ASP A 154 4.30 8.33 -9.25
C ASP A 154 4.50 8.11 -10.77
N HIS A 155 5.70 8.39 -11.29
CA HIS A 155 6.02 8.16 -12.71
C HIS A 155 5.78 6.70 -13.12
N ILE A 156 6.22 5.76 -12.27
CA ILE A 156 6.10 4.33 -12.56
C ILE A 156 4.66 3.85 -12.43
N LEU A 157 3.97 4.19 -11.34
CA LEU A 157 2.62 3.69 -11.06
C LEU A 157 1.54 4.38 -11.89
N ARG A 158 1.76 5.61 -12.34
CA ARG A 158 0.75 6.38 -13.08
C ARG A 158 1.07 6.59 -14.56
N ARG A 159 2.34 6.80 -14.94
CA ARG A 159 2.72 7.18 -16.31
C ARG A 159 3.27 6.01 -17.14
N CYS A 160 4.08 5.13 -16.56
CA CYS A 160 4.60 3.94 -17.26
C CYS A 160 3.64 2.76 -17.23
N PHE A 161 2.88 2.65 -16.14
CA PHE A 161 1.95 1.56 -15.86
C PHE A 161 0.96 1.20 -17.00
N PRO A 162 0.34 2.16 -17.72
CA PRO A 162 -0.61 1.85 -18.79
C PRO A 162 0.02 1.13 -19.99
N THR A 163 1.33 1.26 -20.20
CA THR A 163 2.03 0.73 -21.38
C THR A 163 2.60 -0.68 -21.19
N ILE A 164 2.88 -1.07 -19.94
CA ILE A 164 3.60 -2.33 -19.63
C ILE A 164 2.63 -3.49 -19.41
N GLY A 165 1.37 -3.21 -19.05
CA GLY A 165 0.34 -4.21 -18.78
C GLY A 165 0.55 -4.93 -17.44
N TRP A 166 -0.56 -5.27 -16.78
CA TRP A 166 -0.53 -5.90 -15.45
C TRP A 166 0.18 -7.25 -15.44
N ASP A 167 0.08 -8.03 -16.52
CA ASP A 167 0.68 -9.36 -16.59
C ASP A 167 2.21 -9.31 -16.46
N MET A 168 2.85 -8.30 -17.06
CA MET A 168 4.31 -8.17 -17.02
C MET A 168 4.79 -7.61 -15.68
N VAL A 169 4.12 -6.60 -15.13
CA VAL A 169 4.43 -6.07 -13.80
C VAL A 169 4.25 -7.15 -12.74
N PHE A 170 3.15 -7.90 -12.81
CA PHE A 170 2.89 -9.01 -11.89
C PHE A 170 3.88 -10.16 -12.06
N GLY A 171 4.28 -10.47 -13.29
CA GLY A 171 5.33 -11.46 -13.59
C GLY A 171 6.67 -11.07 -12.97
N ILE A 172 7.09 -9.80 -13.12
CA ILE A 172 8.33 -9.27 -12.53
C ILE A 172 8.26 -9.30 -11.00
N LEU A 173 7.13 -8.89 -10.41
CA LEU A 173 6.92 -8.93 -8.96
C LEU A 173 6.97 -10.35 -8.40
N SER A 174 6.24 -11.26 -9.05
CA SER A 174 6.17 -12.68 -8.65
C SER A 174 7.53 -13.34 -8.79
N TRP A 175 8.25 -13.08 -9.89
CA TRP A 175 9.61 -13.57 -10.11
C TRP A 175 10.59 -13.01 -9.07
N SER A 176 10.56 -11.71 -8.81
CA SER A 176 11.46 -11.07 -7.84
C SER A 176 11.23 -11.59 -6.43
N LEU A 177 9.97 -11.74 -6.04
CA LEU A 177 9.58 -12.31 -4.75
C LEU A 177 9.97 -13.78 -4.64
N TRP A 178 9.71 -14.58 -5.69
CA TRP A 178 10.14 -15.97 -5.73
C TRP A 178 11.66 -16.09 -5.65
N ASN A 179 12.39 -15.28 -6.42
CA ASN A 179 13.85 -15.30 -6.44
C ASN A 179 14.42 -14.88 -5.09
N GLU A 180 13.81 -13.92 -4.40
CA GLU A 180 14.22 -13.52 -3.04
C GLU A 180 13.96 -14.64 -2.01
N MET A 181 12.77 -15.22 -2.03
CA MET A 181 12.42 -16.34 -1.13
C MET A 181 13.33 -17.54 -1.35
N ASN A 182 13.70 -17.81 -2.59
CA ASN A 182 14.57 -18.91 -2.96
C ASN A 182 16.04 -18.53 -3.01
N SER A 183 16.41 -17.24 -2.88
CA SER A 183 17.80 -16.80 -2.94
C SER A 183 18.62 -17.47 -1.85
N ARG A 184 18.03 -17.70 -0.68
CA ARG A 184 18.66 -18.46 0.41
C ARG A 184 18.88 -19.92 0.01
N ILE A 185 17.92 -20.56 -0.62
CA ILE A 185 17.99 -21.96 -1.07
C ILE A 185 19.00 -22.13 -2.23
N LEU A 186 19.02 -21.14 -3.14
CA LEU A 186 19.78 -21.14 -4.38
C LEU A 186 21.18 -20.50 -4.22
N ASN A 187 21.49 -19.90 -3.06
CA ASN A 187 22.82 -19.38 -2.78
C ASN A 187 23.80 -20.54 -2.62
N GLU A 188 24.50 -20.87 -3.72
CA GLU A 188 25.50 -21.93 -3.77
C GLU A 188 26.66 -21.70 -2.78
N ALA A 189 27.00 -20.44 -2.48
CA ALA A 189 28.08 -20.14 -1.53
C ALA A 189 27.72 -20.53 -0.09
N PHE A 190 26.43 -20.57 0.25
CA PHE A 190 25.98 -20.93 1.59
C PHE A 190 25.84 -22.45 1.78
N PHE A 191 25.67 -23.19 0.67
CA PHE A 191 25.32 -24.61 0.68
C PHE A 191 26.14 -25.42 -0.34
N ALA A 192 27.42 -25.09 -0.51
CA ALA A 192 28.30 -25.68 -1.52
C ALA A 192 28.38 -27.22 -1.47
N TRP A 193 28.06 -27.82 -0.33
CA TRP A 193 28.11 -29.26 -0.06
C TRP A 193 26.75 -29.96 -0.07
N GLU A 194 25.65 -29.22 -0.14
CA GLU A 194 24.29 -29.79 -0.11
C GLU A 194 23.61 -29.67 -1.45
N ASN A 195 22.96 -30.74 -1.90
CA ASN A 195 22.15 -30.69 -3.10
C ASN A 195 20.83 -29.95 -2.85
N ILE A 196 20.16 -29.51 -3.91
CA ILE A 196 18.95 -28.66 -3.81
C ILE A 196 17.80 -29.34 -3.03
N LEU A 197 17.72 -30.68 -3.05
CA LEU A 197 16.70 -31.44 -2.32
C LEU A 197 16.99 -31.47 -0.81
N GLU A 198 18.26 -31.63 -0.42
CA GLU A 198 18.69 -31.53 0.98
C GLU A 198 18.44 -30.13 1.54
N ARG A 199 18.74 -29.09 0.75
CA ARG A 199 18.43 -27.70 1.12
C ARG A 199 16.94 -27.50 1.33
N GLY A 200 16.12 -27.94 0.37
CA GLY A 200 14.66 -27.86 0.46
C GLY A 200 14.09 -28.62 1.67
N SER A 201 14.60 -29.82 1.94
CA SER A 201 14.23 -30.64 3.09
C SER A 201 14.57 -29.96 4.43
N ARG A 202 15.77 -29.37 4.56
CA ARG A 202 16.15 -28.64 5.78
C ARG A 202 15.26 -27.43 6.01
N PHE A 203 15.03 -26.59 4.99
CA PHE A 203 14.16 -25.43 5.14
C PHE A 203 12.73 -25.81 5.52
N TRP A 204 12.22 -26.90 4.94
CA TRP A 204 10.91 -27.42 5.34
C TRP A 204 10.89 -27.84 6.82
N ASN A 205 11.92 -28.55 7.29
CA ASN A 205 12.02 -28.95 8.69
C ASN A 205 12.15 -27.75 9.64
N GLU A 206 12.93 -26.74 9.27
CA GLU A 206 13.05 -25.47 10.02
C GLU A 206 11.70 -24.74 10.09
N PHE A 207 10.97 -24.68 8.98
CA PHE A 207 9.63 -24.10 8.95
C PHE A 207 8.65 -24.85 9.86
N ILE A 208 8.61 -26.18 9.78
CA ILE A 208 7.74 -27.01 10.63
C ILE A 208 8.07 -26.81 12.11
N LYS A 209 9.36 -26.72 12.47
CA LYS A 209 9.81 -26.43 13.83
C LYS A 209 9.36 -25.05 14.29
N ALA A 210 9.62 -24.00 13.50
CA ALA A 210 9.22 -22.64 13.82
C ALA A 210 7.70 -22.50 14.00
N ARG A 211 6.92 -23.19 13.16
CA ARG A 211 5.47 -23.26 13.28
C ARG A 211 5.05 -23.95 14.58
N SER A 212 5.65 -25.08 14.93
CA SER A 212 5.38 -25.78 16.20
C SER A 212 5.69 -24.90 17.41
N ASP A 213 6.84 -24.21 17.40
CA ASP A 213 7.25 -23.29 18.46
C ASP A 213 6.26 -22.11 18.60
N LEU A 214 5.76 -21.58 17.49
CA LEU A 214 4.75 -20.52 17.48
C LEU A 214 3.43 -21.01 18.09
N HIS A 215 2.95 -22.18 17.70
CA HIS A 215 1.74 -22.78 18.29
C HIS A 215 1.93 -23.06 19.79
N ALA A 216 3.09 -23.55 20.20
CA ALA A 216 3.40 -23.77 21.62
C ALA A 216 3.44 -22.46 22.42
N LYS A 217 3.92 -21.37 21.82
CA LYS A 217 3.90 -20.03 22.43
C LYS A 217 2.48 -19.47 22.52
N LEU A 218 1.69 -19.58 21.44
CA LEU A 218 0.32 -19.10 21.40
C LEU A 218 -0.62 -19.91 22.31
N GLY A 219 -0.42 -21.23 22.41
CA GLY A 219 -1.16 -22.08 23.36
C GLY A 219 -0.80 -21.82 24.82
N ARG A 220 0.36 -21.21 25.10
CA ARG A 220 0.75 -20.73 26.45
C ARG A 220 0.27 -19.33 26.75
N VAL A 221 -0.32 -18.60 25.80
CA VAL A 221 -1.09 -17.39 26.09
C VAL A 221 -2.43 -17.85 26.69
N VAL A 222 -2.35 -18.35 27.92
CA VAL A 222 -3.50 -18.62 28.77
C VAL A 222 -4.21 -17.30 28.93
N LEU A 223 -5.43 -17.22 28.39
CA LEU A 223 -6.39 -16.19 28.73
C LEU A 223 -6.42 -16.12 30.26
N GLY A 224 -5.99 -14.99 30.83
CA GLY A 224 -5.92 -14.74 32.27
C GLY A 224 -7.29 -14.67 32.94
N ASN A 225 -8.20 -15.57 32.61
CA ASN A 225 -9.46 -15.83 33.29
C ASN A 225 -9.49 -17.32 33.60
N GLY A 226 -9.02 -17.69 34.80
CA GLY A 226 -8.91 -19.07 35.28
C GLY A 226 -10.25 -19.80 35.33
N ARG A 227 -10.67 -20.37 34.20
CA ARG A 227 -11.71 -21.41 34.14
C ARG A 227 -11.23 -22.51 33.21
N GLU A 228 -10.72 -23.58 33.81
CA GLU A 228 -10.54 -24.86 33.13
C GLU A 228 -11.92 -25.48 32.87
N THR A 229 -12.28 -25.65 31.60
CA THR A 229 -13.40 -26.53 31.22
C THR A 229 -12.84 -27.83 30.68
N THR A 230 -12.82 -28.87 31.52
CA THR A 230 -12.66 -30.27 31.08
C THR A 230 -13.91 -30.71 30.34
N SER A 231 -13.84 -30.80 29.02
CA SER A 231 -14.80 -31.55 28.21
C SER A 231 -14.45 -33.02 28.24
N ARG A 232 -15.25 -33.81 28.98
CA ARG A 232 -15.32 -35.27 28.80
C ARG A 232 -16.06 -35.55 27.49
N LEU A 233 -15.37 -36.17 26.54
CA LEU A 233 -16.00 -36.80 25.39
C LEU A 233 -16.67 -38.10 25.83
N VAL A 234 -17.94 -38.26 25.47
CA VAL A 234 -18.65 -39.54 25.38
C VAL A 234 -18.60 -39.97 23.92
#